data_AF-Q9KKJ9-F1
#
_entry.id   AF-Q9KKJ9-F1
#
_cell.length_a   1.000
_cell.length_b   1.000
_cell.length_c   1.000
_cell.angle_alpha   90.00
_cell.angle_beta   90.00
_cell.angle_gamma   90.00
#
_symmetry.space_group_name_H-M   'P 1'
#
loop_
_entity.id
_entity.type
_entity.pdbx_description
1 polymer ?
#
loop_
_entity_poly.entity_id
_entity_poly.type
_entity_poly.pdbx_seq_one_letter_code
_entity_poly.pdbx_strand_id
1 'polypeptide(L)'
;MTSLGTLYYKVPGWPVAFGDKEKAEQLLKQALTVNPNGIDANYFYGDFLLQEGRSAEAKRYLLQAQHAPARPKREIADAGRQEEIAHLLESIK
;
A
#
# COMPACT_ATOMS: atom_id res chain seq x y z
N MET A 1 14.43 17.56 9.49
CA MET A 1 14.42 16.21 8.88
C MET A 1 12.98 15.85 8.62
N THR A 2 12.47 16.29 7.48
CA THR A 2 11.06 16.18 7.11
C THR A 2 10.83 14.73 6.69
N SER A 3 10.21 13.97 7.57
CA SER A 3 10.02 12.54 7.44
C SER A 3 9.37 12.17 6.10
N LEU A 4 9.85 11.08 5.51
CA LEU A 4 9.22 10.35 4.39
C LEU A 4 7.69 10.12 4.57
N GLY A 5 7.18 10.24 5.80
CA GLY A 5 5.74 10.25 6.10
C GLY A 5 4.96 11.44 5.56
N THR A 6 5.60 12.57 5.21
CA THR A 6 4.91 13.74 4.63
C THR A 6 4.51 13.53 3.17
N LEU A 7 5.22 12.66 2.43
CA LEU A 7 4.87 12.32 1.04
C LEU A 7 3.58 11.48 0.92
N TYR A 8 3.16 10.79 2.00
CA TYR A 8 1.96 9.95 1.99
C TYR A 8 0.70 10.62 2.53
N TYR A 9 0.82 11.74 3.26
CA TYR A 9 -0.25 12.20 4.14
C TYR A 9 -1.23 13.21 3.53
N LYS A 10 -1.03 13.67 2.27
CA LYS A 10 -1.75 14.86 1.79
C LYS A 10 -2.34 14.79 0.40
N VAL A 11 -3.00 13.69 0.06
CA VAL A 11 -3.90 13.65 -1.09
C VAL A 11 -5.16 12.87 -0.75
N PRO A 12 -6.28 13.55 -0.43
CA PRO A 12 -7.58 12.91 -0.47
C PRO A 12 -7.84 12.55 -1.94
N GLY A 13 -7.80 11.24 -2.26
CA GLY A 13 -8.04 10.73 -3.62
C GLY A 13 -6.81 10.52 -4.51
N TRP A 14 -5.70 9.97 -3.99
CA TRP A 14 -4.56 9.57 -4.83
C TRP A 14 -4.45 8.04 -5.06
N PRO A 15 -4.52 7.59 -6.32
CA PRO A 15 -5.16 8.33 -7.40
C PRO A 15 -6.21 7.53 -8.16
N VAL A 16 -7.37 8.16 -8.20
CA VAL A 16 -8.12 8.43 -9.42
C VAL A 16 -7.16 8.51 -10.62
N ALA A 17 -7.07 7.41 -11.38
CA ALA A 17 -6.35 7.28 -12.65
C ALA A 17 -4.86 7.70 -12.63
N PHE A 18 -3.96 6.75 -12.35
CA PHE A 18 -2.65 6.83 -13.00
C PHE A 18 -2.91 6.77 -14.51
N GLY A 19 -2.82 7.91 -15.20
CA GLY A 19 -2.82 7.94 -16.67
C GLY A 19 -1.64 7.16 -17.27
N ASP A 20 -0.67 6.78 -16.43
CA ASP A 20 0.53 6.01 -16.75
C ASP A 20 0.78 4.95 -15.66
N LYS A 21 0.43 3.70 -15.98
CA LYS A 21 0.56 2.53 -15.09
C LYS A 21 2.02 2.17 -14.79
N GLU A 22 2.92 2.40 -15.75
CA GLU A 22 4.34 2.06 -15.63
C GLU A 22 5.02 2.97 -14.61
N LYS A 23 4.72 4.27 -14.68
CA LYS A 23 5.17 5.23 -13.68
C LYS A 23 4.61 4.95 -12.29
N ALA A 24 3.35 4.51 -12.20
CA ALA A 24 2.73 4.09 -10.95
C ALA A 24 3.50 2.93 -10.31
N GLU A 25 3.76 1.88 -11.10
CA GLU A 25 4.50 0.71 -10.64
C GLU A 25 5.92 1.09 -10.17
N GLN A 26 6.60 1.96 -10.91
CA GLN A 26 7.94 2.42 -10.55
C GLN A 26 7.95 3.14 -9.19
N LEU A 27 7.01 4.06 -8.96
CA LEU A 27 6.91 4.81 -7.70
C LEU A 27 6.59 3.88 -6.52
N LEU A 28 5.70 2.91 -6.72
CA LEU A 28 5.35 1.93 -5.69
C LEU A 28 6.52 0.99 -5.38
N LYS A 29 7.30 0.58 -6.38
CA LYS A 29 8.53 -0.17 -6.15
C LYS A 29 9.56 0.65 -5.37
N GLN A 30 9.71 1.94 -5.68
CA GLN A 30 10.57 2.84 -4.90
C GLN A 30 10.10 2.95 -3.45
N ALA A 31 8.80 3.06 -3.20
CA ALA A 31 8.24 3.04 -1.85
C ALA A 31 8.64 1.78 -1.06
N LEU A 32 8.60 0.62 -1.71
CA LEU A 32 9.02 -0.65 -1.13
C LEU A 32 10.52 -0.68 -0.82
N THR A 33 11.37 -0.06 -1.63
CA THR A 33 12.81 0.03 -1.31
C THR A 33 13.09 0.86 -0.05
N VAL A 34 12.26 1.88 0.20
CA VAL A 34 12.41 2.76 1.37
C VAL A 34 11.84 2.12 2.63
N ASN A 35 10.67 1.47 2.53
CA ASN A 35 10.03 0.80 3.65
C ASN A 35 9.48 -0.57 3.24
N PRO A 36 10.36 -1.59 3.12
CA PRO A 36 9.97 -2.90 2.62
C PRO A 36 8.96 -3.61 3.52
N ASN A 37 8.92 -3.29 4.81
CA ASN A 37 8.01 -3.91 5.78
C ASN A 37 6.87 -2.96 6.19
N GLY A 38 6.70 -1.84 5.49
CA GLY A 38 5.70 -0.84 5.83
C GLY A 38 4.30 -1.23 5.38
N ILE A 39 3.31 -1.00 6.25
CA ILE A 39 1.90 -1.28 5.96
C ILE A 39 1.42 -0.57 4.68
N ASP A 40 1.69 0.72 4.55
CA ASP A 40 1.21 1.53 3.41
C ASP A 40 1.88 1.13 2.09
N ALA A 41 3.21 0.94 2.08
CA ALA A 41 3.94 0.62 0.85
C ALA A 41 3.52 -0.74 0.27
N ASN A 42 3.37 -1.74 1.14
CA ASN A 42 2.92 -3.07 0.75
C ASN A 42 1.42 -3.09 0.37
N TYR A 43 0.58 -2.33 1.09
CA TYR A 43 -0.84 -2.20 0.75
C TYR A 43 -1.02 -1.58 -0.63
N PHE A 44 -0.41 -0.41 -0.89
CA PHE A 44 -0.61 0.30 -2.15
C PHE A 44 -0.05 -0.47 -3.35
N TYR A 45 1.06 -1.19 -3.17
CA TYR A 45 1.55 -2.06 -4.24
C TYR A 45 0.64 -3.27 -4.45
N GLY A 46 0.13 -3.87 -3.38
CA GLY A 46 -0.86 -4.95 -3.44
C GLY A 46 -2.13 -4.55 -4.18
N ASP A 47 -2.71 -3.40 -3.84
CA ASP A 47 -3.89 -2.85 -4.51
C ASP A 47 -3.63 -2.57 -5.99
N PHE A 48 -2.50 -1.92 -6.32
CA PHE A 48 -2.10 -1.69 -7.72
C PHE A 48 -2.01 -3.00 -8.51
N LEU A 49 -1.40 -4.04 -7.93
CA LEU A 49 -1.30 -5.35 -8.56
C LEU A 49 -2.67 -5.99 -8.80
N LEU A 50 -3.67 -5.76 -7.93
CA LEU A 50 -5.04 -6.22 -8.18
C LEU A 50 -5.68 -5.49 -9.36
N GLN A 51 -5.50 -4.18 -9.45
CA GLN A 51 -6.00 -3.39 -10.59
C GLN A 51 -5.36 -3.83 -11.92
N GLU A 52 -4.12 -4.31 -11.89
CA GLU A 52 -3.42 -4.90 -13.04
C GLU A 52 -3.74 -6.39 -13.27
N GLY A 53 -4.64 -7.00 -12.49
CA GLY A 53 -5.03 -8.42 -12.61
C GLY A 53 -3.99 -9.42 -12.09
N ARG A 54 -2.95 -8.97 -11.39
CA ARG A 54 -1.86 -9.77 -10.84
C ARG A 54 -2.17 -10.25 -9.41
N SER A 55 -3.31 -10.94 -9.24
CA SER A 55 -3.87 -11.27 -7.93
C SER A 55 -2.95 -12.12 -7.04
N ALA A 56 -2.18 -13.04 -7.63
CA ALA A 56 -1.25 -13.89 -6.87
C ALA A 56 -0.11 -13.06 -6.24
N GLU A 57 0.41 -12.06 -6.96
CA GLU A 57 1.44 -11.16 -6.45
C GLU A 57 0.83 -10.19 -5.45
N ALA A 58 -0.33 -9.62 -5.77
CA ALA A 58 -1.07 -8.75 -4.86
C ALA A 58 -1.25 -9.38 -3.48
N LYS A 59 -1.71 -10.66 -3.44
CA LYS A 59 -1.90 -11.40 -2.19
C LYS A 59 -0.64 -11.44 -1.34
N ARG A 60 0.54 -11.63 -1.95
CA ARG A 60 1.82 -11.67 -1.22
C ARG A 60 2.11 -10.34 -0.54
N TYR A 61 1.96 -9.24 -1.26
CA TYR A 61 2.19 -7.90 -0.70
C TYR A 61 1.13 -7.51 0.33
N LEU A 62 -0.14 -7.84 0.10
CA LEU A 62 -1.20 -7.58 1.08
C LEU A 62 -1.00 -8.38 2.38
N LEU A 63 -0.56 -9.63 2.31
CA LEU A 63 -0.20 -10.41 3.50
C LEU A 63 1.01 -9.79 4.22
N GLN A 64 1.99 -9.26 3.50
CA GLN A 64 3.11 -8.55 4.11
C GLN A 64 2.67 -7.24 4.79
N ALA A 65 1.72 -6.52 4.18
CA ALA A 65 1.09 -5.35 4.78
C ALA A 65 0.33 -5.72 6.07
N GLN A 66 -0.42 -6.83 6.05
CA GLN A 66 -1.19 -7.31 7.20
C GLN A 66 -0.29 -7.60 8.42
N HIS A 67 0.90 -8.13 8.18
CA HIS A 67 1.88 -8.45 9.23
C HIS A 67 2.86 -7.30 9.53
N ALA A 68 2.65 -6.11 8.95
CA ALA A 68 3.54 -4.98 9.17
C ALA A 68 3.52 -4.52 10.64
N PRO A 69 4.67 -4.09 11.19
CA PRO A 69 4.73 -3.59 12.56
C PRO A 69 3.89 -2.31 12.69
N ALA A 70 3.13 -2.22 13.79
CA ALA A 70 2.37 -1.02 14.13
C ALA A 70 3.31 0.18 14.26
N ARG A 71 2.90 1.32 13.70
CA ARG A 71 3.68 2.56 13.75
C ARG A 71 3.25 3.35 14.99
N PRO A 72 4.15 3.56 15.98
CA PRO A 72 3.81 4.32 17.17
C PRO A 72 3.24 5.70 16.80
N LYS A 73 2.17 6.13 17.48
CA LYS A 73 1.41 7.36 17.22
C LYS A 73 0.56 7.37 15.93
N ARG A 74 0.43 6.24 15.22
CA ARG A 74 -0.46 6.09 14.05
C ARG A 74 -1.41 4.90 14.14
N GLU A 75 -1.67 4.40 15.34
CA GLU A 75 -2.48 3.20 15.59
C GLU A 75 -3.88 3.27 14.95
N ILE A 76 -4.56 4.43 15.01
CA ILE A 76 -5.88 4.61 14.37
C ILE A 76 -5.80 4.48 12.85
N ALA A 77 -4.77 5.06 12.22
CA ALA A 77 -4.59 4.98 10.78
C ALA A 77 -4.19 3.57 10.33
N ASP A 78 -3.37 2.89 11.14
CA ASP A 78 -2.97 1.51 10.88
C ASP A 78 -4.17 0.55 11.05
N ALA A 79 -5.08 0.80 12.00
CA ALA A 79 -6.32 0.02 12.14
C ALA A 79 -7.21 0.12 10.89
N GLY A 80 -7.47 1.33 10.40
CA GLY A 80 -8.24 1.50 9.15
C GLY A 80 -7.56 0.83 7.96
N ARG A 81 -6.22 0.91 7.87
CA ARG A 81 -5.47 0.24 6.82
C ARG A 81 -5.55 -1.29 6.93
N GLN A 82 -5.57 -1.84 8.14
CA GLN A 82 -5.75 -3.29 8.37
C GLN A 82 -7.13 -3.78 7.91
N GLU A 83 -8.18 -2.98 8.12
CA GLU A 83 -9.52 -3.29 7.61
C GLU A 83 -9.55 -3.29 6.06
N GLU A 84 -8.93 -2.29 5.43
CA GLU A 84 -8.83 -2.24 3.97
C GLU A 84 -8.02 -3.42 3.40
N ILE A 85 -6.92 -3.81 4.06
CA ILE A 85 -6.12 -4.99 3.69
C ILE A 85 -6.98 -6.26 3.76
N ALA A 86 -7.76 -6.43 4.84
CA ALA A 86 -8.63 -7.60 4.99
C ALA A 86 -9.67 -7.66 3.87
N HIS A 87 -10.33 -6.55 3.55
CA HIS A 87 -11.29 -6.48 2.46
C HIS A 87 -10.68 -6.82 1.09
N LEU A 88 -9.47 -6.31 0.78
CA LEU A 88 -8.79 -6.66 -0.46
C LEU A 88 -8.42 -8.14 -0.49
N LEU A 89 -7.92 -8.71 0.60
CA LEU A 89 -7.58 -10.12 0.69
C LEU A 89 -8.82 -11.02 0.49
N GLU A 90 -9.98 -10.63 1.02
CA GLU A 90 -11.25 -11.34 0.79
C GLU A 90 -11.71 -11.29 -0.66
N SER A 91 -11.41 -10.20 -1.39
CA SER A 91 -11.72 -10.09 -2.82
C SER A 91 -10.90 -11.05 -3.68
N ILE A 92 -9.75 -11.53 -3.18
CA ILE A 92 -8.87 -12.47 -3.86
C ILE A 92 -9.33 -13.89 -3.54
N LYS A 93 -10.12 -14.47 -4.44
CA LYS A 93 -10.56 -15.88 -4.36
C LYS A 93 -9.40 -16.87 -4.50
#